data_AF-A0A4R9G7W9-F1
#
_entry.id   AF-A0A4R9G7W9-F1
#
_cell.length_a   1.000
_cell.length_b   1.000
_cell.length_c   1.000
_cell.angle_alpha   90.00
_cell.angle_beta   90.00
_cell.angle_gamma   90.00
#
_symmetry.space_group_name_H-M   'P 1'
#
loop_
_entity.id
_entity.type
_entity.pdbx_description
1 polymer ?
#
loop_
_entity_poly.entity_id
_entity_poly.type
_entity_poly.pdbx_seq_one_letter_code
_entity_poly.pdbx_strand_id
1 'polypeptide(L)'
;MATSKIKYVVISDVHFGAYNSLLTYIEEFPDPVRKEDKFKVNSQKTSPALIELLACLKIIVQSVNGASNAPQFILLGDILELALGDINEASMTFERFLEVAYKEKKPVFSDKIIYIPGNHDHHLWETARERQYIDYIAGLKPNQYIEDAWYTTKMVDPDFVESHLLTGILRRNSKLKKGKAVIAYPNYEIVSKKGDHSVFLSHGNYLENIYALMSTIQRILLPEIDEDKKKPKPRPNFWQRLLSLNPFQSFTVVPNSKSITVLEKENFAWIDFFWSTLGRSGKVGKGIGLLYDMLQDEKAMGKLTSNITSYIFSKIKTNMFLKSILFWPVSNTLKNIVLKVGQDERGMSDNILSEEVITNLNTYLEDTIPHQWEEEIKNKKRTFPKDYTFIFGHTHKPFASLSQNIGLRIQDKLIFNTGGWVVDTIQIMKSHGGSILLIDDDANVVSFRAYMEKDIKPSFIVPEGRTNPLYETVTKKVNFSDRRFQAMTKAFEDEIRLRRQVLKVRVQE
;
A
#
# COMPACT_ATOMS: atom_id res chain seq x y z
N MET A 1 37.09 -3.31 -7.00
CA MET A 1 35.64 -3.06 -7.18
C MET A 1 35.17 -2.20 -6.02
N ALA A 2 34.48 -1.09 -6.28
CA ALA A 2 33.87 -0.30 -5.22
C ALA A 2 32.81 -1.17 -4.52
N THR A 3 32.81 -1.19 -3.19
CA THR A 3 31.83 -1.97 -2.42
C THR A 3 30.63 -1.09 -2.11
N SER A 4 29.46 -1.39 -2.69
CA SER A 4 28.21 -0.70 -2.38
C SER A 4 27.80 -0.90 -0.92
N LYS A 5 27.10 0.09 -0.37
CA LYS A 5 26.63 0.12 1.01
C LYS A 5 25.14 0.41 1.01
N ILE A 6 24.37 -0.37 1.78
CA ILE A 6 22.93 -0.19 1.90
C ILE A 6 22.70 1.11 2.66
N LYS A 7 21.98 2.04 2.05
CA LYS A 7 21.56 3.32 2.64
C LYS A 7 20.13 3.25 3.13
N TYR A 8 19.25 2.61 2.37
CA TYR A 8 17.84 2.46 2.72
C TYR A 8 17.38 1.01 2.67
N VAL A 9 16.45 0.67 3.56
CA VAL A 9 15.69 -0.58 3.57
C VAL A 9 14.22 -0.22 3.41
N VAL A 10 13.60 -0.65 2.31
CA VAL A 10 12.22 -0.34 1.97
C VAL A 10 11.34 -1.58 2.19
N ILE A 11 10.24 -1.41 2.90
CA ILE A 11 9.23 -2.45 3.16
C ILE A 11 7.83 -1.81 3.15
N SER A 12 6.82 -2.52 2.68
CA SER A 12 5.41 -2.10 2.66
C SER A 12 4.49 -3.28 3.00
N ASP A 13 3.18 -3.02 3.11
CA ASP A 13 2.11 -4.03 3.11
C ASP A 13 2.33 -5.10 4.20
N VAL A 14 2.76 -4.64 5.37
CA VAL A 14 3.05 -5.48 6.53
C VAL A 14 1.78 -5.74 7.35
N HIS A 15 0.89 -4.75 7.44
CA HIS A 15 -0.37 -4.82 8.20
C HIS A 15 -0.19 -5.28 9.65
N PHE A 16 0.70 -4.63 10.41
CA PHE A 16 0.84 -4.88 11.85
C PHE A 16 -0.50 -4.64 12.55
N GLY A 17 -0.97 -5.67 13.26
CA GLY A 17 -2.29 -5.70 13.89
C GLY A 17 -3.34 -6.51 13.11
N ALA A 18 -3.06 -6.91 11.87
CA ALA A 18 -3.97 -7.76 11.10
C ALA A 18 -3.73 -9.26 11.36
N TYR A 19 -4.79 -10.05 11.48
CA TYR A 19 -4.70 -11.50 11.74
C TYR A 19 -4.18 -12.29 10.53
N ASN A 20 -4.36 -11.77 9.32
CA ASN A 20 -3.87 -12.32 8.06
C ASN A 20 -2.40 -11.96 7.80
N SER A 21 -1.81 -11.04 8.56
CA SER A 21 -0.38 -10.72 8.47
C SER A 21 0.48 -11.84 9.05
N LEU A 22 1.52 -12.22 8.32
CA LEU A 22 2.56 -13.14 8.76
C LEU A 22 3.44 -12.52 9.86
N LEU A 23 3.49 -11.19 9.95
CA LEU A 23 4.36 -10.47 10.89
C LEU A 23 3.62 -10.03 12.17
N THR A 24 2.32 -10.28 12.25
CA THR A 24 1.48 -10.10 13.44
C THR A 24 1.29 -11.44 14.15
N TYR A 25 1.51 -11.52 15.46
CA TYR A 25 1.27 -12.78 16.19
C TYR A 25 -0.24 -12.99 16.41
N ILE A 26 -0.70 -14.22 16.13
CA ILE A 26 -2.04 -14.69 16.51
C ILE A 26 -1.91 -15.92 17.41
N GLU A 27 -2.83 -16.08 18.36
CA GLU A 27 -2.84 -17.29 19.19
C GLU A 27 -3.10 -18.54 18.32
N GLU A 28 -2.35 -19.60 18.61
CA GLU A 28 -2.55 -20.90 17.95
C GLU A 28 -3.82 -21.56 18.52
N PHE A 29 -4.68 -22.01 17.63
CA PHE A 29 -5.90 -22.74 17.98
C PHE A 29 -5.66 -24.25 17.83
N PRO A 30 -6.34 -25.11 18.59
CA PRO A 30 -6.27 -26.55 18.38
C PRO A 30 -6.69 -26.92 16.95
N ASP A 31 -6.04 -27.92 16.36
CA ASP A 31 -6.41 -28.48 15.05
C ASP A 31 -7.46 -29.59 15.24
N PRO A 32 -8.66 -29.50 14.62
CA PRO A 32 -9.13 -28.47 13.70
C PRO A 32 -9.62 -27.19 14.39
N VAL A 33 -9.31 -26.03 13.78
CA VAL A 33 -9.81 -24.72 14.22
C VAL A 33 -11.34 -24.72 14.14
N ARG A 34 -12.01 -24.43 15.25
CA ARG A 34 -13.48 -24.49 15.36
C ARG A 34 -14.10 -23.14 15.03
N LYS A 35 -15.39 -23.12 14.69
CA LYS A 35 -16.10 -21.87 14.36
C LYS A 35 -16.20 -20.90 15.54
N GLU A 36 -16.18 -21.42 16.76
CA GLU A 36 -16.18 -20.62 17.99
C GLU A 36 -14.81 -20.02 18.36
N ASP A 37 -13.73 -20.46 17.70
CA ASP A 37 -12.38 -20.01 17.97
C ASP A 37 -12.18 -18.61 17.36
N LYS A 38 -12.44 -17.58 18.18
CA LYS A 38 -12.28 -16.18 17.77
C LYS A 38 -10.81 -15.89 17.49
N PHE A 39 -10.52 -15.48 16.26
CA PHE A 39 -9.21 -14.94 15.86
C PHE A 39 -8.77 -13.87 16.84
N LYS A 40 -7.68 -14.14 17.54
CA LYS A 40 -7.16 -13.21 18.53
C LYS A 40 -5.73 -12.87 18.18
N VAL A 41 -5.57 -11.69 17.60
CA VAL A 41 -4.28 -11.01 17.56
C VAL A 41 -3.82 -10.87 19.01
N ASN A 42 -2.64 -11.38 19.31
CA ASN A 42 -1.98 -11.09 20.58
C ASN A 42 -0.84 -10.13 20.29
N SER A 43 -1.18 -8.84 20.31
CA SER A 43 -0.27 -7.73 20.08
C SER A 43 0.84 -7.59 21.12
N GLN A 44 0.81 -8.37 22.20
CA GLN A 44 1.90 -8.44 23.19
C GLN A 44 2.96 -9.48 22.85
N LYS A 45 2.67 -10.45 21.97
CA LYS A 45 3.61 -11.48 21.53
C LYS A 45 4.22 -11.11 20.18
N THR A 46 5.40 -11.66 19.88
CA THR A 46 6.13 -11.40 18.63
C THR A 46 5.94 -12.58 17.68
N SER A 47 5.59 -12.31 16.41
CA SER A 47 5.52 -13.34 15.38
C SER A 47 6.89 -14.03 15.19
N PRO A 48 6.94 -15.38 15.10
CA PRO A 48 8.15 -16.10 14.73
C PRO A 48 8.74 -15.65 13.38
N ALA A 49 7.89 -15.38 12.39
CA ALA A 49 8.33 -14.88 11.09
C ALA A 49 8.96 -13.48 11.19
N LEU A 50 8.41 -12.59 12.02
CA LEU A 50 9.01 -11.27 12.28
C LEU A 50 10.40 -11.40 12.92
N ILE A 51 10.58 -12.33 13.86
CA ILE A 51 11.87 -12.57 14.52
C ILE A 51 12.92 -13.01 13.50
N GLU A 52 12.61 -14.02 12.69
CA GLU A 52 13.58 -14.60 11.76
C GLU A 52 13.82 -13.72 10.53
N LEU A 53 12.80 -12.99 10.05
CA LEU A 53 12.96 -12.00 8.98
C LEU A 53 13.95 -10.91 9.37
N LEU A 54 13.78 -10.31 10.56
CA LEU A 54 14.70 -9.27 11.03
C LEU A 54 16.06 -9.82 11.42
N ALA A 55 16.17 -11.08 11.84
CA ALA A 55 17.46 -11.73 12.02
C ALA A 55 18.22 -11.83 10.68
N CYS A 56 17.56 -12.27 9.61
CA CYS A 56 18.13 -12.33 8.27
C CYS A 56 18.50 -10.94 7.73
N LEU A 57 17.61 -9.96 7.89
CA LEU A 57 17.87 -8.59 7.45
C LEU A 57 19.09 -7.97 8.15
N LYS A 58 19.26 -8.22 9.45
CA LYS A 58 20.46 -7.79 10.18
C LYS A 58 21.73 -8.44 9.63
N ILE A 59 21.69 -9.73 9.30
CA ILE A 59 22.82 -10.43 8.66
C ILE A 59 23.17 -9.76 7.34
N ILE A 60 22.17 -9.50 6.49
CA ILE A 60 22.38 -8.82 5.20
C ILE A 60 23.06 -7.46 5.42
N VAL A 61 22.49 -6.62 6.29
CA VAL A 61 23.03 -5.27 6.56
C VAL A 61 24.43 -5.35 7.16
N GLN A 62 24.67 -6.21 8.14
CA GLN A 62 25.98 -6.34 8.79
C GLN A 62 27.06 -6.86 7.82
N SER A 63 26.73 -7.85 6.98
CA SER A 63 27.66 -8.37 5.97
C SER A 63 28.04 -7.29 4.93
N VAL A 64 27.07 -6.50 4.49
CA VAL A 64 27.29 -5.48 3.45
C VAL A 64 27.94 -4.22 4.03
N ASN A 65 27.34 -3.64 5.07
CA ASN A 65 27.75 -2.36 5.65
C ASN A 65 28.91 -2.49 6.62
N GLY A 66 29.03 -3.60 7.34
CA GLY A 66 30.04 -3.77 8.40
C GLY A 66 29.87 -2.70 9.48
N ALA A 67 30.92 -1.91 9.72
CA ALA A 67 30.91 -0.82 10.68
C ALA A 67 30.43 0.55 10.13
N SER A 68 29.96 0.60 8.88
CA SER A 68 29.47 1.83 8.23
C SER A 68 28.17 2.33 8.87
N ASN A 69 27.66 3.46 8.38
CA ASN A 69 26.38 4.02 8.81
C ASN A 69 25.25 2.98 8.70
N ALA A 70 24.39 2.98 9.71
CA ALA A 70 23.22 2.13 9.76
C ALA A 70 22.18 2.63 8.73
N PRO A 71 21.63 1.75 7.87
CA PRO A 71 20.64 2.15 6.89
C PRO A 71 19.35 2.62 7.55
N GLN A 72 18.64 3.50 6.86
CA GLN A 72 17.35 4.03 7.27
C GLN A 72 16.20 3.19 6.72
N PHE A 73 15.18 2.94 7.53
CA PHE A 73 13.94 2.34 7.06
C PHE A 73 13.11 3.38 6.29
N ILE A 74 12.60 2.96 5.13
CA ILE A 74 11.49 3.60 4.43
C ILE A 74 10.31 2.63 4.53
N LEU A 75 9.28 3.05 5.24
CA LEU A 75 8.06 2.28 5.44
C LEU A 75 7.02 2.75 4.41
N LEU A 76 6.86 2.01 3.32
CA LEU A 76 6.16 2.38 2.08
C LEU A 76 4.67 1.95 2.09
N GLY A 77 3.97 2.34 3.15
CA GLY A 77 2.52 2.22 3.27
C GLY A 77 2.02 0.84 3.67
N ASP A 78 0.79 0.82 4.16
CA ASP A 78 0.10 -0.37 4.68
C ASP A 78 0.93 -1.15 5.72
N ILE A 79 1.61 -0.42 6.60
CA ILE A 79 2.48 -1.01 7.63
C ILE A 79 1.70 -1.31 8.89
N LEU A 80 0.75 -0.44 9.23
CA LEU A 80 -0.17 -0.59 10.36
C LEU A 80 -1.57 -0.88 9.82
N GLU A 81 -2.24 -1.87 10.40
CA GLU A 81 -3.65 -2.12 10.09
C GLU A 81 -4.52 -1.15 10.90
N LEU A 82 -4.66 0.09 10.41
CA LEU A 82 -5.53 1.12 11.02
C LEU A 82 -6.89 1.21 10.34
N ALA A 83 -7.08 0.49 9.23
CA ALA A 83 -8.33 0.51 8.50
C ALA A 83 -9.36 -0.43 9.13
N LEU A 84 -9.03 -1.71 9.20
CA LEU A 84 -9.92 -2.76 9.69
C LEU A 84 -9.57 -3.22 11.12
N GLY A 85 -8.46 -2.73 11.66
CA GLY A 85 -7.91 -3.10 12.97
C GLY A 85 -8.03 -2.03 14.04
N ASP A 86 -7.81 -2.44 15.29
CA ASP A 86 -7.78 -1.54 16.44
C ASP A 86 -6.41 -0.84 16.54
N ILE A 87 -6.39 0.49 16.69
CA ILE A 87 -5.15 1.30 16.78
C ILE A 87 -4.20 0.78 17.86
N ASN A 88 -4.72 0.39 19.02
CA ASN A 88 -3.89 -0.11 20.13
C ASN A 88 -3.21 -1.43 19.77
N GLU A 89 -3.90 -2.35 19.09
CA GLU A 89 -3.33 -3.63 18.67
C GLU A 89 -2.28 -3.44 17.58
N ALA A 90 -2.58 -2.61 16.57
CA ALA A 90 -1.62 -2.25 15.52
C ALA A 90 -0.37 -1.59 16.11
N SER A 91 -0.54 -0.62 17.02
CA SER A 91 0.56 0.09 17.68
C SER A 91 1.42 -0.84 18.53
N MET A 92 0.81 -1.68 19.37
CA MET A 92 1.54 -2.65 20.18
C MET A 92 2.25 -3.71 19.33
N THR A 93 1.66 -4.13 18.21
CA THR A 93 2.32 -5.04 17.27
C THR A 93 3.53 -4.38 16.61
N PHE A 94 3.42 -3.11 16.22
CA PHE A 94 4.55 -2.34 15.70
C PHE A 94 5.67 -2.16 16.75
N GLU A 95 5.34 -2.08 18.05
CA GLU A 95 6.36 -2.11 19.12
C GLU A 95 7.19 -3.41 19.09
N ARG A 96 6.58 -4.56 18.76
CA ARG A 96 7.32 -5.82 18.61
C ARG A 96 8.34 -5.76 17.47
N PHE A 97 7.99 -5.11 16.35
CA PHE A 97 8.95 -4.84 15.27
C PHE A 97 10.13 -4.00 15.76
N LEU A 98 9.85 -2.90 16.47
CA LEU A 98 10.90 -2.03 17.00
C LEU A 98 11.80 -2.76 18.01
N GLU A 99 11.22 -3.58 18.89
CA GLU A 99 11.99 -4.39 19.83
C GLU A 99 12.93 -5.33 19.11
N VAL A 100 12.44 -6.08 18.13
CA VAL A 100 13.28 -7.02 17.37
C VAL A 100 14.33 -6.28 16.55
N ALA A 101 13.96 -5.22 15.83
CA ALA A 101 14.86 -4.47 14.95
C ALA A 101 16.02 -3.82 15.73
N TYR A 102 15.72 -3.24 16.90
CA TYR A 102 16.67 -2.48 17.69
C TYR A 102 17.19 -3.24 18.94
N LYS A 103 16.98 -4.56 19.05
CA LYS A 103 17.45 -5.36 20.21
C LYS A 103 18.97 -5.40 20.43
N GLU A 104 19.78 -5.09 19.41
CA GLU A 104 21.25 -5.17 19.50
C GLU A 104 21.85 -4.01 20.29
N LYS A 105 22.98 -4.22 20.98
CA LYS A 105 23.68 -3.14 21.71
C LYS A 105 24.16 -2.05 20.74
N LYS A 106 24.75 -2.46 19.62
CA LYS A 106 25.12 -1.56 18.52
C LYS A 106 23.95 -1.48 17.54
N PRO A 107 23.41 -0.29 17.24
CA PRO A 107 22.34 -0.14 16.28
C PRO A 107 22.72 -0.71 14.90
N VAL A 108 21.86 -1.56 14.35
CA VAL A 108 21.99 -2.09 12.98
C VAL A 108 21.24 -1.21 11.98
N PHE A 109 20.20 -0.51 12.44
CA PHE A 109 19.37 0.41 11.65
C PHE A 109 19.39 1.81 12.28
N SER A 110 19.17 2.82 11.46
CA SER A 110 19.01 4.22 11.87
C SER A 110 17.79 4.39 12.77
N ASP A 111 17.84 5.29 13.76
CA ASP A 111 16.68 5.66 14.60
C ASP A 111 15.73 6.66 13.93
N LYS A 112 16.04 7.07 12.69
CA LYS A 112 15.19 7.88 11.83
C LYS A 112 14.44 6.98 10.87
N ILE A 113 13.13 7.18 10.74
CA ILE A 113 12.25 6.43 9.83
C ILE A 113 11.59 7.42 8.88
N ILE A 114 11.59 7.11 7.58
CA ILE A 114 10.73 7.77 6.59
C ILE A 114 9.51 6.87 6.41
N TYR A 115 8.33 7.46 6.43
CA TYR A 115 7.05 6.77 6.27
C TYR A 115 6.31 7.39 5.09
N ILE A 116 5.75 6.56 4.23
CA ILE A 116 4.90 7.00 3.11
C ILE A 116 3.58 6.27 3.32
N PRO A 117 2.56 6.90 3.90
CA PRO A 117 1.28 6.25 4.18
C PRO A 117 0.65 5.61 2.94
N GLY A 118 -0.02 4.48 3.14
CA GLY A 118 -0.89 3.80 2.19
C GLY A 118 -2.36 4.05 2.54
N ASN A 119 -3.25 3.19 2.07
CA ASN A 119 -4.68 3.33 2.36
C ASN A 119 -5.08 2.75 3.72
N HIS A 120 -4.41 1.69 4.21
CA HIS A 120 -4.72 1.10 5.53
C HIS A 120 -4.24 1.95 6.70
N ASP A 121 -3.27 2.82 6.47
CA ASP A 121 -2.68 3.70 7.46
C ASP A 121 -2.70 5.18 7.04
N HIS A 122 -3.57 5.53 6.09
CA HIS A 122 -3.78 6.91 5.60
C HIS A 122 -4.06 7.90 6.73
N HIS A 123 -4.74 7.46 7.79
CA HIS A 123 -5.02 8.26 8.99
C HIS A 123 -3.76 8.85 9.66
N LEU A 124 -2.58 8.24 9.46
CA LEU A 124 -1.31 8.80 9.92
C LEU A 124 -0.95 10.09 9.18
N TRP A 125 -1.26 10.17 7.89
CA TRP A 125 -1.08 11.39 7.11
C TRP A 125 -2.04 12.47 7.61
N GLU A 126 -3.32 12.15 7.76
CA GLU A 126 -4.36 13.09 8.19
C GLU A 126 -4.00 13.76 9.52
N THR A 127 -3.62 12.96 10.52
CA THR A 127 -3.24 13.49 11.84
C THR A 127 -1.96 14.33 11.82
N ALA A 128 -0.98 13.96 11.00
CA ALA A 128 0.27 14.71 10.86
C ALA A 128 0.06 16.04 10.13
N ARG A 129 -0.73 16.02 9.05
CA ARG A 129 -1.18 17.17 8.26
C ARG A 129 -1.95 18.17 9.12
N GLU A 130 -2.93 17.70 9.90
CA GLU A 130 -3.70 18.56 10.80
C GLU A 130 -2.80 19.23 11.83
N ARG A 131 -1.84 18.49 12.40
CA ARG A 131 -0.89 19.06 13.34
C ARG A 131 0.01 20.12 12.71
N GLN A 132 0.51 19.87 11.50
CA GLN A 132 1.27 20.85 10.72
C GLN A 132 0.46 22.13 10.48
N TYR A 133 -0.83 21.98 10.15
CA TYR A 133 -1.72 23.12 9.90
C TYR A 133 -2.03 23.92 11.18
N ILE A 134 -2.20 23.25 12.32
CA ILE A 134 -2.31 23.91 13.64
C ILE A 134 -1.06 24.75 13.92
N ASP A 135 0.13 24.20 13.71
CA ASP A 135 1.39 24.90 13.96
C ASP A 135 1.58 26.08 12.98
N TYR A 136 1.13 25.95 11.72
CA TYR A 136 1.07 27.05 10.76
C TYR A 136 0.15 28.18 11.25
N ILE A 137 -1.10 27.88 11.61
CA ILE A 137 -2.08 28.88 12.09
C ILE A 137 -1.55 29.59 13.35
N ALA A 138 -0.99 28.84 14.30
CA ALA A 138 -0.44 29.39 15.53
C ALA A 138 0.73 30.37 15.28
N GLY A 139 1.43 30.23 14.15
CA GLY A 139 2.49 31.15 13.73
C GLY A 139 2.00 32.43 13.03
N LEU A 140 0.71 32.53 12.69
CA LEU A 140 0.14 33.70 12.00
C LEU A 140 -0.13 34.86 12.97
N LYS A 141 -0.04 36.08 12.46
CA LYS A 141 -0.46 37.27 13.20
C LYS A 141 -1.99 37.42 13.20
N PRO A 142 -2.60 38.08 14.20
CA PRO A 142 -4.02 38.42 14.15
C PRO A 142 -4.39 39.14 12.84
N ASN A 143 -5.53 38.75 12.24
CA ASN A 143 -6.06 39.26 10.96
C ASN A 143 -5.26 38.89 9.70
N GLN A 144 -4.22 38.05 9.79
CA GLN A 144 -3.60 37.47 8.60
C GLN A 144 -4.54 36.44 7.96
N TYR A 145 -4.60 36.42 6.63
CA TYR A 145 -5.37 35.41 5.90
C TYR A 145 -4.78 34.01 6.17
N ILE A 146 -5.66 33.03 6.40
CA ILE A 146 -5.30 31.65 6.64
C ILE A 146 -5.44 30.90 5.32
N GLU A 147 -4.32 30.43 4.77
CA GLU A 147 -4.30 29.66 3.52
C GLU A 147 -4.91 28.27 3.69
N ASP A 148 -5.30 27.64 2.57
CA ASP A 148 -5.76 26.25 2.54
C ASP A 148 -4.69 25.28 3.08
N ALA A 149 -5.12 24.17 3.68
CA ALA A 149 -4.23 23.11 4.13
C ALA A 149 -3.56 22.36 2.97
N TRP A 150 -2.36 21.82 3.22
CA TRP A 150 -1.65 20.97 2.26
C TRP A 150 -2.26 19.57 2.21
N TYR A 151 -2.41 19.03 1.01
CA TYR A 151 -2.88 17.66 0.79
C TYR A 151 -1.72 16.68 0.56
N THR A 152 -0.56 17.18 0.12
CA THR A 152 0.64 16.38 -0.18
C THR A 152 1.88 17.04 0.43
N THR A 153 2.94 16.26 0.64
CA THR A 153 4.29 16.82 0.84
C THR A 153 4.97 17.00 -0.52
N LYS A 154 6.04 17.80 -0.55
CA LYS A 154 6.94 17.79 -1.72
C LYS A 154 7.51 16.39 -1.93
N MET A 155 7.61 15.93 -3.17
CA MET A 155 8.31 14.71 -3.56
C MET A 155 9.83 14.93 -3.62
N VAL A 156 10.25 16.08 -4.15
CA VAL A 156 11.66 16.46 -4.29
C VAL A 156 12.06 17.39 -3.15
N ASP A 157 13.11 17.02 -2.42
CA ASP A 157 13.53 17.71 -1.19
C ASP A 157 12.33 17.91 -0.24
N PRO A 158 11.70 16.81 0.24
CA PRO A 158 10.44 16.86 0.98
C PRO A 158 10.52 17.74 2.22
N ASP A 159 9.49 18.56 2.41
CA ASP A 159 9.20 19.21 3.69
C ASP A 159 8.59 18.17 4.65
N PHE A 160 9.44 17.26 5.12
CA PHE A 160 9.05 16.13 5.97
C PHE A 160 8.16 16.56 7.14
N VAL A 161 7.01 15.90 7.29
CA VAL A 161 6.06 16.16 8.39
C VAL A 161 6.24 15.12 9.49
N GLU A 162 6.36 15.52 10.75
CA GLU A 162 6.53 14.56 11.85
C GLU A 162 5.23 13.80 12.13
N SER A 163 5.29 12.46 12.15
CA SER A 163 4.21 11.65 12.69
C SER A 163 4.35 11.55 14.21
N HIS A 164 3.50 12.25 14.94
CA HIS A 164 3.53 12.24 16.41
C HIS A 164 3.15 10.88 17.00
N LEU A 165 2.20 10.17 16.40
CA LEU A 165 1.81 8.82 16.83
C LEU A 165 3.00 7.86 16.70
N LEU A 166 3.58 7.75 15.50
CA LEU A 166 4.72 6.86 15.26
C LEU A 166 5.93 7.28 16.12
N THR A 167 6.23 8.57 16.18
CA THR A 167 7.35 9.07 17.01
C THR A 167 7.13 8.76 18.49
N GLY A 168 5.90 8.86 18.98
CA GLY A 168 5.51 8.44 20.32
C GLY A 168 5.78 6.94 20.56
N ILE A 169 5.37 6.08 19.61
CA ILE A 169 5.60 4.64 19.68
C ILE A 169 7.11 4.32 19.66
N LEU A 170 7.88 4.94 18.77
CA LEU A 170 9.34 4.80 18.70
C LEU A 170 9.98 5.07 20.07
N ARG A 171 9.60 6.18 20.71
CA ARG A 171 10.20 6.62 21.98
C ARG A 171 9.78 5.77 23.19
N ARG A 172 8.79 4.89 23.05
CA ARG A 172 8.48 3.87 24.08
C ARG A 172 9.59 2.84 24.17
N ASN A 173 10.24 2.49 23.05
CA ASN A 173 11.43 1.64 23.05
C ASN A 173 12.61 2.34 23.73
N SER A 174 13.27 1.65 24.68
CA SER A 174 14.34 2.22 25.50
C SER A 174 15.56 2.68 24.70
N LYS A 175 15.76 2.16 23.49
CA LYS A 175 16.89 2.48 22.61
C LYS A 175 16.58 3.55 21.56
N LEU A 176 15.32 3.94 21.44
CA LEU A 176 14.84 4.91 20.46
C LEU A 176 14.27 6.16 21.15
N LYS A 177 14.78 6.54 22.32
CA LYS A 177 14.34 7.74 23.05
C LYS A 177 14.45 9.04 22.24
N LYS A 178 15.35 9.07 21.25
CA LYS A 178 15.52 10.18 20.29
C LYS A 178 15.02 9.85 18.89
N GLY A 179 14.43 8.66 18.70
CA GLY A 179 13.91 8.22 17.42
C GLY A 179 12.81 9.16 16.92
N LYS A 180 12.72 9.27 15.59
CA LYS A 180 11.77 10.13 14.91
C LYS A 180 11.27 9.48 13.63
N ALA A 181 9.96 9.51 13.44
CA ALA A 181 9.29 9.11 12.21
C ALA A 181 8.77 10.35 11.48
N VAL A 182 9.16 10.50 10.21
CA VAL A 182 8.70 11.58 9.33
C VAL A 182 7.95 11.03 8.14
N ILE A 183 6.97 11.79 7.66
CA ILE A 183 6.12 11.45 6.53
C ILE A 183 6.58 12.24 5.29
N ALA A 184 6.67 11.52 4.18
CA ALA A 184 6.57 12.06 2.82
C ALA A 184 5.36 11.40 2.16
N TYR A 185 4.49 12.16 1.49
CA TYR A 185 3.23 11.63 0.95
C TYR A 185 2.74 12.40 -0.28
N PRO A 186 2.22 11.71 -1.32
CA PRO A 186 2.21 10.26 -1.51
C PRO A 186 3.48 9.74 -2.21
N ASN A 187 4.36 10.64 -2.66
CA ASN A 187 5.56 10.31 -3.41
C ASN A 187 6.83 10.83 -2.73
N TYR A 188 7.95 10.14 -2.95
CA TYR A 188 9.26 10.54 -2.47
C TYR A 188 10.36 10.23 -3.50
N GLU A 189 11.25 11.20 -3.75
CA GLU A 189 12.43 11.05 -4.62
C GLU A 189 13.70 10.76 -3.79
N ILE A 190 14.44 9.73 -4.18
CA ILE A 190 15.83 9.50 -3.76
C ILE A 190 16.73 9.72 -4.96
N VAL A 191 17.67 10.66 -4.85
CA VAL A 191 18.60 11.00 -5.94
C VAL A 191 19.96 10.32 -5.71
N SER A 192 20.58 9.82 -6.77
CA SER A 192 21.96 9.31 -6.75
C SER A 192 22.95 10.39 -6.31
N LYS A 193 24.14 9.99 -5.82
CA LYS A 193 25.20 10.96 -5.45
C LYS A 193 25.57 11.93 -6.57
N LYS A 194 25.48 11.49 -7.84
CA LYS A 194 25.83 12.30 -9.02
C LYS A 194 24.66 13.11 -9.57
N GLY A 195 23.44 12.85 -9.11
CA GLY A 195 22.24 13.53 -9.62
C GLY A 195 21.75 13.04 -10.99
N ASP A 196 22.29 11.92 -11.49
CA ASP A 196 22.02 11.36 -12.81
C ASP A 196 20.94 10.27 -12.83
N HIS A 197 20.65 9.66 -11.67
CA HIS A 197 19.62 8.64 -11.48
C HIS A 197 18.72 9.00 -10.30
N SER A 198 17.44 8.68 -10.39
CA SER A 198 16.47 8.88 -9.30
C SER A 198 15.66 7.62 -9.04
N VAL A 199 15.30 7.39 -7.78
CA VAL A 199 14.32 6.38 -7.37
C VAL A 199 13.09 7.12 -6.88
N PHE A 200 11.95 6.87 -7.52
CA PHE A 200 10.65 7.37 -7.10
C PHE A 200 9.93 6.28 -6.32
N LEU A 201 9.42 6.63 -5.15
CA LEU A 201 8.69 5.73 -4.26
C LEU A 201 7.26 6.24 -4.08
N SER A 202 6.28 5.35 -4.21
CA SER A 202 4.88 5.59 -3.87
C SER A 202 4.30 4.33 -3.25
N HIS A 203 3.33 4.42 -2.33
CA HIS A 203 2.65 3.20 -1.87
C HIS A 203 1.90 2.52 -3.04
N GLY A 204 1.24 3.30 -3.88
CA GLY A 204 0.57 2.81 -5.09
C GLY A 204 -0.94 2.67 -4.98
N ASN A 205 -1.59 3.12 -3.91
CA ASN A 205 -3.06 3.09 -3.79
C ASN A 205 -3.75 3.84 -4.94
N TYR A 206 -3.15 4.92 -5.47
CA TYR A 206 -3.70 5.65 -6.63
C TYR A 206 -3.61 4.89 -7.97
N LEU A 207 -3.05 3.68 -7.98
CA LEU A 207 -3.04 2.81 -9.16
C LEU A 207 -4.34 2.01 -9.32
N GLU A 208 -5.19 1.98 -8.30
CA GLU A 208 -6.52 1.35 -8.37
C GLU A 208 -7.62 2.42 -8.38
N ASN A 209 -8.65 2.21 -9.21
CA ASN A 209 -9.67 3.23 -9.47
C ASN A 209 -10.53 3.55 -8.25
N ILE A 210 -10.67 2.63 -7.29
CA ILE A 210 -11.47 2.85 -6.08
C ILE A 210 -10.93 4.01 -5.23
N TYR A 211 -9.63 4.27 -5.26
CA TYR A 211 -9.01 5.38 -4.53
C TYR A 211 -9.11 6.71 -5.26
N ALA A 212 -9.58 6.71 -6.51
CA ALA A 212 -9.92 7.89 -7.29
C ALA A 212 -11.45 8.03 -7.52
N LEU A 213 -12.25 7.33 -6.71
CA LEU A 213 -13.70 7.25 -6.90
C LEU A 213 -14.38 8.61 -6.82
N MET A 214 -14.03 9.44 -5.83
CA MET A 214 -14.68 10.74 -5.65
C MET A 214 -14.37 11.68 -6.80
N SER A 215 -13.14 11.64 -7.29
CA SER A 215 -12.81 12.40 -8.49
C SER A 215 -13.59 11.92 -9.71
N THR A 216 -13.78 10.60 -9.85
CA THR A 216 -14.60 10.02 -10.93
C THR A 216 -16.05 10.49 -10.82
N ILE A 217 -16.63 10.46 -9.62
CA ILE A 217 -17.98 10.94 -9.35
C ILE A 217 -18.10 12.43 -9.65
N GLN A 218 -17.17 13.25 -9.18
CA GLN A 218 -17.15 14.70 -9.42
C GLN A 218 -17.13 14.98 -10.92
N ARG A 219 -16.25 14.32 -11.68
CA ARG A 219 -16.12 14.53 -13.12
C ARG A 219 -17.35 14.09 -13.92
N ILE A 220 -18.09 13.08 -13.45
CA ILE A 220 -19.34 12.62 -14.07
C ILE A 220 -20.52 13.53 -13.72
N LEU A 221 -20.67 13.87 -12.43
CA LEU A 221 -21.85 14.59 -11.92
C LEU A 221 -21.74 16.11 -12.06
N LEU A 222 -20.52 16.64 -12.00
CA LEU A 222 -20.22 18.06 -11.95
C LEU A 222 -19.09 18.43 -12.94
N PRO A 223 -19.21 18.07 -14.24
CA PRO A 223 -18.16 18.34 -15.24
C PRO A 223 -17.82 19.83 -15.36
N GLU A 224 -18.77 20.72 -15.05
CA GLU A 224 -18.59 22.18 -15.12
C GLU A 224 -17.65 22.75 -14.04
N ILE A 225 -17.27 21.98 -13.02
CA ILE A 225 -16.36 22.43 -11.95
C ILE A 225 -14.89 22.40 -12.41
N ASP A 226 -14.53 21.50 -13.32
CA ASP A 226 -13.19 21.40 -13.92
C ASP A 226 -12.99 22.29 -15.17
N GLU A 227 -14.06 22.88 -15.71
CA GLU A 227 -13.97 23.70 -16.91
C GLU A 227 -13.39 25.09 -16.62
N ASP A 228 -12.24 25.36 -17.25
CA ASP A 228 -11.69 26.71 -17.37
C ASP A 228 -12.76 27.65 -17.92
N LYS A 229 -13.24 28.59 -17.08
CA LYS A 229 -14.40 29.49 -17.33
C LYS A 229 -14.29 30.31 -18.63
N LYS A 230 -13.16 30.24 -19.33
CA LYS A 230 -12.83 30.94 -20.57
C LYS A 230 -13.09 30.12 -21.86
N LYS A 231 -13.43 28.83 -21.82
CA LYS A 231 -13.73 28.05 -23.03
C LYS A 231 -15.22 28.15 -23.43
N PRO A 232 -15.54 28.36 -24.73
CA PRO A 232 -16.93 28.45 -25.17
C PRO A 232 -17.63 27.08 -25.13
N LYS A 233 -18.80 27.03 -24.49
CA LYS A 233 -19.61 25.80 -24.33
C LYS A 233 -20.27 25.40 -25.66
N PRO A 234 -20.12 24.15 -26.15
CA PRO A 234 -20.99 23.63 -27.19
C PRO A 234 -22.38 23.32 -26.59
N ARG A 235 -23.46 23.71 -27.28
CA ARG A 235 -24.83 23.39 -26.85
C ARG A 235 -25.14 21.93 -27.16
N PRO A 236 -25.47 21.08 -26.18
CA PRO A 236 -25.82 19.70 -26.46
C PRO A 236 -27.18 19.61 -27.15
N ASN A 237 -27.27 18.78 -28.19
CA ASN A 237 -28.51 18.57 -28.93
C ASN A 237 -29.47 17.64 -28.17
N PHE A 238 -30.76 17.67 -28.51
CA PHE A 238 -31.83 16.90 -27.86
C PHE A 238 -31.49 15.41 -27.64
N TRP A 239 -30.87 14.76 -28.63
CA TRP A 239 -30.45 13.36 -28.54
C TRP A 239 -29.33 13.09 -27.52
N GLN A 240 -28.41 14.04 -27.30
CA GLN A 240 -27.35 13.90 -26.29
C GLN A 240 -27.93 14.01 -24.87
N ARG A 241 -28.93 14.87 -24.67
CA ARG A 241 -29.69 14.95 -23.41
C ARG A 241 -30.53 13.70 -23.13
N LEU A 242 -31.05 13.06 -24.18
CA LEU A 242 -31.83 11.83 -24.05
C LEU A 242 -30.93 10.62 -23.74
N LEU A 243 -29.74 10.56 -24.33
CA LEU A 243 -28.76 9.49 -24.08
C LEU A 243 -28.13 9.57 -22.69
N SER A 244 -27.91 10.77 -22.13
CA SER A 244 -27.41 10.96 -20.76
C SER A 244 -28.38 10.49 -19.66
N LEU A 245 -29.62 10.18 -20.01
CA LEU A 245 -30.62 9.61 -19.09
C LEU A 245 -30.64 8.08 -19.10
N ASN A 246 -29.78 7.43 -19.89
CA ASN A 246 -29.68 5.98 -19.93
C ASN A 246 -28.80 5.46 -18.78
N PRO A 247 -29.36 4.79 -17.75
CA PRO A 247 -28.60 4.28 -16.61
C PRO A 247 -27.69 3.09 -16.98
N PHE A 248 -27.72 2.61 -18.23
CA PHE A 248 -26.93 1.49 -18.74
C PHE A 248 -25.80 1.91 -19.68
N GLN A 249 -25.53 3.21 -19.84
CA GLN A 249 -24.39 3.66 -20.62
C GLN A 249 -23.10 3.30 -19.87
N SER A 250 -22.14 2.64 -20.53
CA SER A 250 -20.81 2.43 -19.96
C SER A 250 -20.25 3.80 -19.62
N PHE A 251 -20.04 4.08 -18.33
CA PHE A 251 -19.49 5.35 -17.89
C PHE A 251 -18.21 5.62 -18.69
N THR A 252 -18.19 6.70 -19.48
CA THR A 252 -16.97 7.17 -20.11
C THR A 252 -15.97 7.40 -18.98
N VAL A 253 -14.90 6.62 -18.94
CA VAL A 253 -13.84 6.78 -17.93
C VAL A 253 -13.28 8.18 -18.12
N VAL A 254 -13.63 9.10 -17.21
CA VAL A 254 -13.05 10.44 -17.26
C VAL A 254 -11.65 10.31 -16.68
N PRO A 255 -10.59 10.62 -17.46
CA PRO A 255 -9.22 10.43 -17.01
C PRO A 255 -8.97 11.21 -15.71
N ASN A 256 -8.20 10.59 -14.82
CA ASN A 256 -7.87 11.20 -13.55
C ASN A 256 -7.03 12.47 -13.73
N SER A 257 -7.18 13.44 -12.81
CA SER A 257 -6.32 14.63 -12.80
C SER A 257 -4.85 14.21 -12.82
N LYS A 258 -4.04 14.88 -13.65
CA LYS A 258 -2.59 14.68 -13.68
C LYS A 258 -1.92 15.20 -12.40
N SER A 259 -2.60 16.05 -11.64
CA SER A 259 -2.08 16.59 -10.39
C SER A 259 -2.40 15.66 -9.24
N ILE A 260 -1.36 15.07 -8.65
CA ILE A 260 -1.50 14.23 -7.46
C ILE A 260 -2.10 14.99 -6.27
N THR A 261 -1.82 16.29 -6.17
CA THR A 261 -2.40 17.16 -5.14
C THR A 261 -3.91 17.31 -5.32
N VAL A 262 -4.38 17.39 -6.56
CA VAL A 262 -5.82 17.41 -6.86
C VAL A 262 -6.44 16.04 -6.58
N LEU A 263 -5.79 14.95 -6.99
CA LEU A 263 -6.28 13.60 -6.68
C LEU A 263 -6.42 13.38 -5.18
N GLU A 264 -5.42 13.76 -4.39
CA GLU A 264 -5.50 13.66 -2.94
C GLU A 264 -6.59 14.58 -2.38
N LYS A 265 -6.64 15.85 -2.80
CA LYS A 265 -7.68 16.80 -2.35
C LYS A 265 -9.10 16.29 -2.59
N GLU A 266 -9.33 15.60 -3.70
CA GLU A 266 -10.65 15.08 -4.08
C GLU A 266 -10.99 13.76 -3.37
N ASN A 267 -10.01 12.93 -3.02
CA ASN A 267 -10.26 11.57 -2.54
C ASN A 267 -9.87 11.30 -1.08
N PHE A 268 -9.06 12.14 -0.43
CA PHE A 268 -8.55 11.87 0.92
C PHE A 268 -9.67 11.50 1.91
N ALA A 269 -10.79 12.24 1.86
CA ALA A 269 -11.91 12.03 2.76
C ALA A 269 -12.63 10.70 2.48
N TRP A 270 -12.68 10.26 1.22
CA TRP A 270 -13.21 8.95 0.85
C TRP A 270 -12.30 7.83 1.34
N ILE A 271 -10.99 7.98 1.16
CA ILE A 271 -9.99 7.02 1.62
C ILE A 271 -10.07 6.87 3.14
N ASP A 272 -9.99 7.98 3.89
CA ASP A 272 -10.05 7.92 5.36
C ASP A 272 -11.43 7.49 5.88
N PHE A 273 -12.53 7.88 5.22
CA PHE A 273 -13.85 7.42 5.61
C PHE A 273 -14.01 5.92 5.42
N PHE A 274 -13.72 5.41 4.22
CA PHE A 274 -13.98 4.02 3.87
C PHE A 274 -13.00 3.08 4.58
N TRP A 275 -11.72 3.40 4.56
CA TRP A 275 -10.69 2.53 5.11
C TRP A 275 -10.52 2.77 6.61
N SER A 276 -10.40 4.00 7.11
CA SER A 276 -10.17 4.25 8.54
C SER A 276 -11.45 4.31 9.39
N THR A 277 -12.43 5.13 8.99
CA THR A 277 -13.58 5.45 9.85
C THR A 277 -14.61 4.32 9.87
N LEU A 278 -14.96 3.78 8.72
CA LEU A 278 -15.97 2.73 8.57
C LEU A 278 -15.49 1.42 9.21
N GLY A 279 -14.25 1.02 8.94
CA GLY A 279 -13.65 -0.19 9.51
C GLY A 279 -13.50 -0.15 11.04
N ARG A 280 -13.35 1.04 11.63
CA ARG A 280 -13.29 1.24 13.10
C ARG A 280 -14.64 1.49 13.78
N SER A 281 -15.75 1.46 13.03
CA SER A 281 -17.10 1.75 13.54
C SER A 281 -17.73 0.59 14.31
N GLY A 282 -17.07 0.11 15.36
CA GLY A 282 -17.59 -0.91 16.28
C GLY A 282 -18.11 -2.17 15.57
N LYS A 283 -19.38 -2.54 15.83
CA LYS A 283 -20.00 -3.73 15.18
C LYS A 283 -20.15 -3.59 13.66
N VAL A 284 -20.31 -2.36 13.15
CA VAL A 284 -20.41 -2.11 11.71
C VAL A 284 -19.07 -2.39 11.05
N GLY A 285 -17.98 -1.88 11.63
CA GLY A 285 -16.63 -2.13 11.16
C GLY A 285 -16.27 -3.61 11.09
N LYS A 286 -16.64 -4.40 12.11
CA LYS A 286 -16.48 -5.87 12.10
C LYS A 286 -17.24 -6.52 10.93
N GLY A 287 -18.45 -6.05 10.65
CA GLY A 287 -19.23 -6.51 9.50
C GLY A 287 -18.53 -6.20 8.17
N ILE A 288 -17.98 -5.00 8.01
CA ILE A 288 -17.23 -4.61 6.80
C ILE A 288 -15.97 -5.48 6.64
N GLY A 289 -15.23 -5.76 7.72
CA GLY A 289 -14.11 -6.69 7.67
C GLY A 289 -14.51 -8.07 7.17
N LEU A 290 -15.59 -8.65 7.69
CA LEU A 290 -16.11 -9.95 7.21
C LEU A 290 -16.53 -9.90 5.73
N LEU A 291 -17.20 -8.83 5.30
CA LEU A 291 -17.55 -8.66 3.90
C LEU A 291 -16.30 -8.64 3.03
N TYR A 292 -15.24 -7.95 3.47
CA TYR A 292 -13.96 -7.89 2.77
C TYR A 292 -13.33 -9.29 2.63
N ASP A 293 -13.30 -10.09 3.69
CA ASP A 293 -12.82 -11.48 3.62
C ASP A 293 -13.63 -12.36 2.66
N MET A 294 -14.95 -12.19 2.64
CA MET A 294 -15.82 -12.96 1.74
C MET A 294 -15.60 -12.62 0.27
N LEU A 295 -15.14 -11.39 -0.04
CA LEU A 295 -14.81 -10.99 -1.41
C LEU A 295 -13.57 -11.73 -1.95
N GLN A 296 -12.72 -12.26 -1.07
CA GLN A 296 -11.49 -12.97 -1.42
C GLN A 296 -11.71 -14.49 -1.67
N ASP A 297 -12.94 -15.00 -1.53
CA ASP A 297 -13.31 -16.38 -1.84
C ASP A 297 -14.52 -16.46 -2.79
N GLU A 298 -14.34 -17.12 -3.94
CA GLU A 298 -15.36 -17.29 -4.99
C GLU A 298 -16.69 -17.85 -4.46
N LYS A 299 -16.66 -18.82 -3.54
CA LYS A 299 -17.87 -19.47 -3.02
C LYS A 299 -18.59 -18.56 -2.02
N ALA A 300 -17.85 -17.90 -1.14
CA ALA A 300 -18.41 -16.96 -0.17
C ALA A 300 -18.97 -15.71 -0.83
N MET A 301 -18.28 -15.18 -1.85
CA MET A 301 -18.78 -14.07 -2.66
C MET A 301 -20.14 -14.40 -3.30
N GLY A 302 -20.31 -15.61 -3.85
CA GLY A 302 -21.59 -16.07 -4.40
C GLY A 302 -22.72 -16.06 -3.36
N LYS A 303 -22.43 -16.55 -2.15
CA LYS A 303 -23.36 -16.52 -1.01
C LYS A 303 -23.67 -15.10 -0.57
N LEU A 304 -22.66 -14.24 -0.43
CA LEU A 304 -22.82 -12.86 -0.02
C LEU A 304 -23.76 -12.10 -0.95
N THR A 305 -23.52 -12.21 -2.25
CA THR A 305 -24.36 -11.60 -3.29
C THR A 305 -25.81 -12.07 -3.17
N SER A 306 -26.03 -13.36 -2.95
CA SER A 306 -27.38 -13.94 -2.80
C SER A 306 -28.09 -13.45 -1.54
N ASN A 307 -27.36 -13.30 -0.43
CA ASN A 307 -27.88 -12.85 0.86
C ASN A 307 -28.23 -11.37 0.84
N ILE A 308 -27.33 -10.51 0.33
CA ILE A 308 -27.58 -9.07 0.16
C ILE A 308 -28.80 -8.85 -0.73
N THR A 309 -28.85 -9.53 -1.87
CA THR A 309 -29.97 -9.45 -2.81
C THR A 309 -31.27 -9.84 -2.08
N SER A 310 -31.32 -11.02 -1.46
CA SER A 310 -32.51 -11.50 -0.74
C SER A 310 -32.95 -10.53 0.37
N TYR A 311 -32.01 -9.96 1.13
CA TYR A 311 -32.29 -9.00 2.18
C TYR A 311 -32.89 -7.70 1.63
N ILE A 312 -32.29 -7.10 0.59
CA ILE A 312 -32.80 -5.90 -0.07
C ILE A 312 -34.24 -6.14 -0.57
N PHE A 313 -34.50 -7.28 -1.22
CA PHE A 313 -35.84 -7.62 -1.71
C PHE A 313 -36.86 -7.92 -0.59
N SER A 314 -36.40 -8.40 0.56
CA SER A 314 -37.27 -8.62 1.73
C SER A 314 -37.77 -7.31 2.34
N LYS A 315 -36.99 -6.22 2.25
CA LYS A 315 -37.30 -4.91 2.84
C LYS A 315 -38.07 -3.98 1.90
N ILE A 316 -37.95 -4.17 0.60
CA ILE A 316 -38.72 -3.43 -0.40
C ILE A 316 -40.20 -3.82 -0.30
N LYS A 317 -41.07 -2.90 0.14
CA LYS A 317 -42.54 -3.07 0.12
C LYS A 317 -43.07 -2.73 -1.27
N THR A 318 -42.95 -3.65 -2.23
CA THR A 318 -43.56 -3.52 -3.57
C THR A 318 -44.30 -4.80 -3.95
N ASN A 319 -45.08 -4.72 -5.03
CA ASN A 319 -45.88 -5.85 -5.53
C ASN A 319 -44.98 -6.99 -6.06
N MET A 320 -45.41 -8.24 -5.91
CA MET A 320 -44.57 -9.44 -6.14
C MET A 320 -44.01 -9.50 -7.57
N PHE A 321 -44.81 -9.08 -8.56
CA PHE A 321 -44.40 -8.96 -9.96
C PHE A 321 -43.25 -7.96 -10.18
N LEU A 322 -43.30 -6.80 -9.50
CA LEU A 322 -42.25 -5.78 -9.59
C LEU A 322 -40.94 -6.25 -8.95
N LYS A 323 -41.03 -7.02 -7.85
CA LYS A 323 -39.86 -7.66 -7.22
C LYS A 323 -39.17 -8.63 -8.17
N SER A 324 -39.93 -9.46 -8.87
CA SER A 324 -39.38 -10.42 -9.85
C SER A 324 -38.68 -9.74 -11.03
N ILE A 325 -39.23 -8.61 -11.50
CA ILE A 325 -38.63 -7.82 -12.60
C ILE A 325 -37.34 -7.13 -12.15
N LEU A 326 -37.29 -6.59 -10.93
CA LEU A 326 -36.13 -5.88 -10.40
C LEU A 326 -35.02 -6.82 -9.89
N PHE A 327 -35.36 -8.06 -9.56
CA PHE A 327 -34.42 -9.04 -8.98
C PHE A 327 -33.21 -9.28 -9.87
N TRP A 328 -33.46 -9.58 -11.13
CA TRP A 328 -32.41 -9.92 -12.07
C TRP A 328 -31.44 -8.74 -12.36
N PRO A 329 -31.89 -7.52 -12.68
CA PRO A 329 -30.97 -6.39 -12.92
C PRO A 329 -30.24 -5.95 -11.65
N VAL A 330 -30.90 -5.87 -10.49
CA VAL A 330 -30.24 -5.47 -9.23
C VAL A 330 -29.20 -6.49 -8.79
N SER A 331 -29.54 -7.79 -8.87
CA SER A 331 -28.60 -8.86 -8.57
C SER A 331 -27.41 -8.83 -9.52
N ASN A 332 -27.63 -8.62 -10.82
CA ASN A 332 -26.55 -8.54 -11.81
C ASN A 332 -25.65 -7.31 -11.60
N THR A 333 -26.22 -6.15 -11.28
CA THR A 333 -25.44 -4.93 -10.98
C THR A 333 -24.65 -5.06 -9.68
N LEU A 334 -25.27 -5.55 -8.60
CA LEU A 334 -24.56 -5.84 -7.35
C LEU A 334 -23.45 -6.86 -7.57
N LYS A 335 -23.73 -7.94 -8.30
CA LYS A 335 -22.74 -8.95 -8.66
C LYS A 335 -21.58 -8.35 -9.44
N ASN A 336 -21.84 -7.47 -10.42
CA ASN A 336 -20.78 -6.84 -11.19
C ASN A 336 -19.93 -5.86 -10.37
N ILE A 337 -20.54 -5.09 -9.46
CA ILE A 337 -19.80 -4.21 -8.54
C ILE A 337 -18.95 -5.05 -7.58
N VAL A 338 -19.55 -6.06 -6.96
CA VAL A 338 -18.90 -6.97 -6.00
C VAL A 338 -17.80 -7.81 -6.68
N LEU A 339 -18.02 -8.28 -7.90
CA LEU A 339 -17.00 -8.99 -8.70
C LEU A 339 -15.82 -8.08 -9.01
N LYS A 340 -16.07 -6.80 -9.32
CA LYS A 340 -14.99 -5.87 -9.62
C LYS A 340 -14.10 -5.65 -8.39
N VAL A 341 -14.69 -5.48 -7.20
CA VAL A 341 -13.96 -5.35 -5.92
C VAL A 341 -13.30 -6.67 -5.48
N GLY A 342 -13.92 -7.82 -5.73
CA GLY A 342 -13.30 -9.14 -5.44
C GLY A 342 -12.16 -9.53 -6.39
N GLN A 343 -12.10 -8.90 -7.58
CA GLN A 343 -11.05 -9.05 -8.58
C GLN A 343 -9.98 -7.94 -8.51
N ASP A 344 -10.03 -7.07 -7.49
CA ASP A 344 -8.97 -6.09 -7.21
C ASP A 344 -7.60 -6.80 -7.12
N GLU A 345 -6.49 -6.06 -7.24
CA GLU A 345 -5.14 -6.65 -7.36
C GLU A 345 -4.81 -7.71 -6.30
N ARG A 346 -5.44 -7.61 -5.14
CA ARG A 346 -5.27 -8.48 -3.97
C ARG A 346 -6.00 -9.83 -4.09
N GLY A 347 -6.80 -10.05 -5.16
CA GLY A 347 -7.67 -11.20 -5.38
C GLY A 347 -7.15 -12.29 -6.34
N MET A 348 -8.04 -13.21 -6.75
CA MET A 348 -7.80 -14.55 -7.34
C MET A 348 -7.15 -14.62 -8.74
N SER A 349 -6.14 -13.79 -9.03
CA SER A 349 -5.40 -13.79 -10.29
C SER A 349 -3.90 -14.05 -10.09
N ASP A 350 -3.37 -15.02 -10.85
CA ASP A 350 -1.92 -15.28 -10.92
C ASP A 350 -1.17 -14.21 -11.73
N ASN A 351 -1.86 -13.30 -12.42
CA ASN A 351 -1.22 -12.19 -13.13
C ASN A 351 -0.58 -11.21 -12.14
N ILE A 352 0.62 -10.75 -12.48
CA ILE A 352 1.42 -9.83 -11.65
C ILE A 352 0.73 -8.48 -11.49
N LEU A 353 0.11 -7.96 -12.56
CA LEU A 353 -0.70 -6.74 -12.59
C LEU A 353 -1.92 -6.95 -13.50
N SER A 354 -3.02 -6.30 -13.17
CA SER A 354 -4.23 -6.18 -13.99
C SER A 354 -4.05 -5.11 -15.08
N GLU A 355 -4.93 -5.17 -16.10
CA GLU A 355 -4.97 -4.14 -17.15
C GLU A 355 -5.32 -2.75 -16.59
N GLU A 356 -6.13 -2.70 -15.53
CA GLU A 356 -6.48 -1.46 -14.83
C GLU A 356 -5.22 -0.81 -14.23
N VAL A 357 -4.45 -1.57 -13.46
CA VAL A 357 -3.23 -1.06 -12.83
C VAL A 357 -2.17 -0.71 -13.87
N ILE A 358 -2.02 -1.49 -14.95
CA ILE A 358 -1.10 -1.14 -16.05
C ILE A 358 -1.50 0.21 -16.68
N THR A 359 -2.79 0.43 -16.92
CA THR A 359 -3.31 1.68 -17.49
C THR A 359 -3.06 2.87 -16.56
N ASN A 360 -3.34 2.70 -15.27
CA ASN A 360 -3.12 3.74 -14.27
C ASN A 360 -1.63 4.01 -14.04
N LEU A 361 -0.79 2.97 -14.06
CA LEU A 361 0.66 3.10 -13.93
C LEU A 361 1.28 3.85 -15.11
N ASN A 362 0.79 3.62 -16.34
CA ASN A 362 1.19 4.42 -17.50
C ASN A 362 0.90 5.92 -17.29
N THR A 363 -0.31 6.24 -16.84
CA THR A 363 -0.71 7.63 -16.54
C THR A 363 0.11 8.20 -15.39
N TYR A 364 0.38 7.40 -14.36
CA TYR A 364 1.12 7.83 -13.18
C TYR A 364 2.57 8.20 -13.52
N LEU A 365 3.24 7.36 -14.33
CA LEU A 365 4.64 7.54 -14.69
C LEU A 365 4.85 8.57 -15.81
N GLU A 366 3.93 8.69 -16.76
CA GLU A 366 4.06 9.63 -17.88
C GLU A 366 3.55 11.02 -17.55
N ASP A 367 2.54 11.13 -16.69
CA ASP A 367 1.88 12.40 -16.40
C ASP A 367 2.03 12.81 -14.94
N THR A 368 1.67 11.95 -13.99
CA THR A 368 1.48 12.36 -12.58
C THR A 368 2.79 12.69 -11.87
N ILE A 369 3.78 11.80 -11.95
CA ILE A 369 5.11 12.00 -11.36
C ILE A 369 5.85 13.16 -12.05
N PRO A 370 5.94 13.23 -13.40
CA PRO A 370 6.54 14.37 -14.07
C PRO A 370 5.87 15.70 -13.73
N HIS A 371 4.54 15.75 -13.69
CA HIS A 371 3.82 16.96 -13.33
C HIS A 371 4.18 17.43 -11.91
N GLN A 372 4.08 16.57 -10.89
CA GLN A 372 4.48 16.93 -9.53
C GLN A 372 5.94 17.41 -9.45
N TRP A 373 6.84 16.67 -10.08
CA TRP A 373 8.27 16.99 -10.10
C TRP A 373 8.53 18.37 -10.72
N GLU A 374 7.94 18.64 -11.88
CA GLU A 374 8.10 19.90 -12.60
C GLU A 374 7.56 21.07 -11.78
N GLU A 375 6.40 20.91 -11.12
CA GLU A 375 5.82 21.93 -10.24
C GLU A 375 6.72 22.31 -9.08
N GLU A 376 7.34 21.32 -8.43
CA GLU A 376 8.21 21.53 -7.26
C GLU A 376 9.59 22.10 -7.64
N ILE A 377 10.02 21.93 -8.89
CA ILE A 377 11.34 22.30 -9.38
C ILE A 377 11.32 23.55 -10.28
N LYS A 378 10.15 24.17 -10.56
CA LYS A 378 10.01 25.38 -11.42
C LYS A 378 11.07 26.48 -11.15
N ASN A 379 11.52 26.62 -9.91
CA ASN A 379 12.49 27.65 -9.49
C ASN A 379 13.94 27.14 -9.32
N LYS A 380 14.24 25.91 -9.75
CA LYS A 380 15.55 25.25 -9.62
C LYS A 380 16.08 24.85 -11.01
N LYS A 381 17.41 24.75 -11.16
CA LYS A 381 18.07 24.41 -12.44
C LYS A 381 18.11 22.90 -12.77
N ARG A 382 17.24 22.07 -12.17
CA ARG A 382 17.19 20.63 -12.45
C ARG A 382 16.18 20.38 -13.58
N THR A 383 16.41 19.33 -14.37
CA THR A 383 15.42 18.78 -15.33
C THR A 383 14.95 17.40 -14.86
N PHE A 384 13.73 17.00 -15.25
CA PHE A 384 13.19 15.70 -14.89
C PHE A 384 14.18 14.59 -15.26
N PRO A 385 14.48 13.63 -14.36
CA PRO A 385 15.52 12.64 -14.59
C PRO A 385 15.16 11.74 -15.77
N LYS A 386 16.09 11.63 -16.74
CA LYS A 386 15.93 10.72 -17.88
C LYS A 386 16.01 9.26 -17.47
N ASP A 387 16.85 8.96 -16.47
CA ASP A 387 17.01 7.62 -15.92
C ASP A 387 16.45 7.57 -14.50
N TYR A 388 15.54 6.64 -14.26
CA TYR A 388 14.91 6.48 -12.96
C TYR A 388 14.36 5.07 -12.74
N THR A 389 14.23 4.72 -11.47
CA THR A 389 13.57 3.52 -10.96
C THR A 389 12.26 3.91 -10.28
N PHE A 390 11.21 3.12 -10.46
CA PHE A 390 9.95 3.28 -9.72
C PHE A 390 9.73 2.10 -8.78
N ILE A 391 9.37 2.42 -7.53
CA ILE A 391 9.09 1.46 -6.47
C ILE A 391 7.66 1.70 -5.96
N PHE A 392 6.87 0.63 -5.87
CA PHE A 392 5.55 0.67 -5.23
C PHE A 392 5.20 -0.62 -4.47
N GLY A 393 4.13 -0.59 -3.68
CA GLY A 393 3.58 -1.73 -2.93
C GLY A 393 2.13 -2.04 -3.36
N HIS A 394 1.24 -2.21 -2.39
CA HIS A 394 -0.22 -2.26 -2.51
C HIS A 394 -0.83 -3.55 -3.09
N THR A 395 -0.15 -4.20 -4.04
CA THR A 395 -0.70 -5.35 -4.80
C THR A 395 -0.42 -6.72 -4.19
N HIS A 396 0.43 -6.77 -3.17
CA HIS A 396 0.89 -8.00 -2.49
C HIS A 396 1.69 -8.97 -3.39
N LYS A 397 2.06 -8.56 -4.61
CA LYS A 397 2.76 -9.38 -5.61
C LYS A 397 4.17 -8.86 -5.89
N PRO A 398 5.22 -9.41 -5.26
CA PRO A 398 6.56 -8.88 -5.40
C PRO A 398 7.15 -9.21 -6.76
N PHE A 399 7.70 -8.21 -7.43
CA PHE A 399 8.44 -8.41 -8.68
C PHE A 399 9.50 -7.33 -8.89
N ALA A 400 10.43 -7.62 -9.80
CA ALA A 400 11.38 -6.67 -10.34
C ALA A 400 11.41 -6.88 -11.86
N SER A 401 11.08 -5.85 -12.64
CA SER A 401 10.97 -5.97 -14.09
C SER A 401 11.35 -4.69 -14.81
N LEU A 402 11.62 -4.82 -16.11
CA LEU A 402 11.66 -3.68 -17.01
C LEU A 402 10.22 -3.28 -17.38
N SER A 403 9.98 -1.98 -17.51
CA SER A 403 8.66 -1.43 -17.77
C SER A 403 7.95 -2.06 -18.97
N GLN A 404 8.66 -2.33 -20.07
CA GLN A 404 8.10 -2.98 -21.25
C GLN A 404 7.70 -4.44 -21.04
N ASN A 405 8.38 -5.16 -20.13
CA ASN A 405 8.10 -6.57 -19.87
C ASN A 405 6.79 -6.77 -19.10
N ILE A 406 6.27 -5.71 -18.50
CA ILE A 406 4.98 -5.70 -17.78
C ILE A 406 3.92 -4.88 -18.53
N GLY A 407 4.14 -4.57 -19.81
CA GLY A 407 3.16 -3.92 -20.67
C GLY A 407 3.05 -2.40 -20.50
N LEU A 408 4.03 -1.74 -19.87
CA LEU A 408 4.06 -0.28 -19.82
C LEU A 408 4.55 0.33 -21.14
N ARG A 409 3.98 1.49 -21.47
CA ARG A 409 4.32 2.28 -22.65
C ARG A 409 5.70 2.90 -22.51
N ILE A 410 6.03 3.41 -21.32
CA ILE A 410 7.37 3.92 -21.05
C ILE A 410 8.40 2.79 -21.15
N GLN A 411 9.49 3.05 -21.86
CA GLN A 411 10.52 2.05 -22.12
C GLN A 411 11.70 2.24 -21.18
N ASP A 412 12.37 1.13 -20.90
CA ASP A 412 13.66 1.11 -20.23
C ASP A 412 13.67 1.75 -18.84
N LYS A 413 12.60 1.53 -18.06
CA LYS A 413 12.52 1.88 -16.64
C LYS A 413 12.51 0.64 -15.78
N LEU A 414 13.20 0.72 -14.64
CA LEU A 414 13.19 -0.35 -13.65
C LEU A 414 11.96 -0.17 -12.76
N ILE A 415 11.13 -1.21 -12.67
CA ILE A 415 9.91 -1.21 -11.88
C ILE A 415 10.02 -2.31 -10.83
N PHE A 416 9.83 -1.94 -9.57
CA PHE A 416 9.82 -2.87 -8.45
C PHE A 416 8.48 -2.78 -7.72
N ASN A 417 7.95 -3.95 -7.37
CA ASN A 417 6.88 -4.07 -6.39
C ASN A 417 7.40 -4.84 -5.16
N THR A 418 7.16 -4.29 -3.97
CA THR A 418 7.58 -4.86 -2.67
C THR A 418 6.78 -6.10 -2.27
N GLY A 419 5.62 -6.34 -2.87
CA GLY A 419 4.71 -7.41 -2.47
C GLY A 419 3.98 -7.10 -1.16
N GLY A 420 3.64 -8.14 -0.41
CA GLY A 420 2.92 -8.03 0.86
C GLY A 420 3.22 -9.19 1.80
N TRP A 421 2.99 -8.97 3.08
CA TRP A 421 3.30 -9.94 4.15
C TRP A 421 2.03 -10.55 4.73
N VAL A 422 0.97 -10.59 3.93
CA VAL A 422 -0.36 -11.07 4.30
C VAL A 422 -0.73 -12.30 3.49
N VAL A 423 -1.62 -13.11 4.05
CA VAL A 423 -2.27 -14.22 3.36
C VAL A 423 -3.75 -13.90 3.31
N ASP A 424 -4.22 -13.48 2.14
CA ASP A 424 -5.59 -13.02 1.91
C ASP A 424 -6.48 -14.09 1.26
N THR A 425 -5.89 -15.08 0.62
CA THR A 425 -6.63 -16.11 -0.13
C THR A 425 -6.55 -17.47 0.54
N ILE A 426 -7.65 -18.23 0.47
CA ILE A 426 -7.66 -19.64 0.87
C ILE A 426 -6.77 -20.48 -0.06
N GLN A 427 -6.79 -20.14 -1.35
CA GLN A 427 -5.96 -20.78 -2.38
C GLN A 427 -4.54 -20.22 -2.36
N ILE A 428 -3.56 -21.05 -2.74
CA ILE A 428 -2.17 -20.62 -2.88
C ILE A 428 -2.06 -19.77 -4.14
N MET A 429 -1.61 -18.53 -3.99
CA MET A 429 -1.39 -17.63 -5.12
C MET A 429 0.07 -17.67 -5.54
N LYS A 430 0.35 -17.93 -6.82
CA LYS A 430 1.75 -18.07 -7.25
C LYS A 430 2.50 -16.76 -7.19
N SER A 431 1.80 -15.65 -7.39
CA SER A 431 2.35 -14.31 -7.48
C SER A 431 2.49 -13.61 -6.12
N HIS A 432 1.84 -14.09 -5.05
CA HIS A 432 1.85 -13.44 -3.74
C HIS A 432 3.14 -13.73 -2.97
N GLY A 433 3.62 -12.75 -2.22
CA GLY A 433 4.80 -12.89 -1.38
C GLY A 433 5.34 -11.55 -0.86
N GLY A 434 6.41 -11.60 -0.06
CA GLY A 434 7.02 -10.41 0.53
C GLY A 434 8.44 -10.18 0.06
N SER A 435 8.76 -8.95 -0.34
CA SER A 435 10.10 -8.48 -0.65
C SER A 435 10.48 -7.23 0.14
N ILE A 436 11.77 -7.12 0.45
CA ILE A 436 12.38 -5.93 1.03
C ILE A 436 13.33 -5.36 -0.02
N LEU A 437 13.20 -4.08 -0.35
CA LEU A 437 14.12 -3.45 -1.29
C LEU A 437 15.28 -2.81 -0.54
N LEU A 438 16.50 -3.01 -1.05
CA LEU A 438 17.73 -2.43 -0.55
C LEU A 438 18.19 -1.38 -1.56
N ILE A 439 18.45 -0.16 -1.08
CA ILE A 439 18.92 0.93 -1.92
C ILE A 439 20.28 1.40 -1.41
N ASP A 440 21.27 1.51 -2.30
CA ASP A 440 22.59 2.04 -1.95
C ASP A 440 22.68 3.57 -2.10
N ASP A 441 23.85 4.10 -1.79
CA ASP A 441 24.14 5.52 -1.88
C ASP A 441 24.04 6.10 -3.31
N ASP A 442 24.28 5.29 -4.34
CA ASP A 442 24.21 5.68 -5.74
C ASP A 442 22.83 5.38 -6.34
N ALA A 443 21.84 5.12 -5.47
CA ALA A 443 20.46 4.83 -5.82
C ALA A 443 20.27 3.54 -6.64
N ASN A 444 21.21 2.59 -6.55
CA ASN A 444 21.02 1.24 -7.09
C ASN A 444 20.05 0.45 -6.20
N VAL A 445 19.09 -0.24 -6.81
CA VAL A 445 18.03 -0.98 -6.11
C VAL A 445 18.20 -2.48 -6.29
N VAL A 446 18.10 -3.25 -5.20
CA VAL A 446 18.05 -4.71 -5.21
C VAL A 446 16.86 -5.19 -4.41
N SER A 447 16.09 -6.12 -4.95
CA SER A 447 15.01 -6.78 -4.21
C SER A 447 15.54 -8.00 -3.46
N PHE A 448 15.37 -8.02 -2.15
CA PHE A 448 15.47 -9.23 -1.34
C PHE A 448 14.06 -9.83 -1.22
N ARG A 449 13.77 -10.80 -2.09
CA ARG A 449 12.51 -11.56 -2.03
C ARG A 449 12.63 -12.59 -0.92
N ALA A 450 11.91 -12.38 0.17
CA ALA A 450 11.97 -13.24 1.35
C ALA A 450 11.18 -14.54 1.11
N TYR A 451 10.01 -14.44 0.47
CA TYR A 451 9.21 -15.59 0.08
C TYR A 451 8.28 -15.27 -1.10
N MET A 452 7.85 -16.32 -1.79
CA MET A 452 6.59 -16.36 -2.55
C MET A 452 5.77 -17.54 -2.03
N GLU A 453 4.44 -17.47 -2.04
CA GLU A 453 3.63 -18.53 -1.42
C GLU A 453 3.85 -19.91 -2.04
N LYS A 454 4.15 -19.96 -3.35
CA LYS A 454 4.46 -21.21 -4.05
C LYS A 454 5.92 -21.66 -3.88
N ASP A 455 6.83 -20.74 -3.59
CA ASP A 455 8.26 -21.02 -3.44
C ASP A 455 8.85 -20.12 -2.34
N ILE A 456 8.94 -20.66 -1.13
CA ILE A 456 9.41 -19.95 0.07
C ILE A 456 10.95 -20.00 0.10
N LYS A 457 11.57 -19.57 -1.00
CA LYS A 457 13.02 -19.50 -1.15
C LYS A 457 13.49 -18.06 -1.21
N PRO A 458 14.36 -17.63 -0.27
CA PRO A 458 14.92 -16.30 -0.32
C PRO A 458 15.83 -16.13 -1.53
N SER A 459 15.77 -14.97 -2.17
CA SER A 459 16.63 -14.65 -3.32
C SER A 459 16.86 -13.13 -3.43
N PHE A 460 18.00 -12.76 -4.01
CA PHE A 460 18.21 -11.40 -4.51
C PHE A 460 17.78 -11.32 -5.97
N ILE A 461 17.09 -10.25 -6.33
CA ILE A 461 16.52 -10.05 -7.67
C ILE A 461 16.82 -8.63 -8.14
N VAL A 462 17.22 -8.54 -9.40
CA VAL A 462 17.26 -7.33 -10.21
C VAL A 462 16.64 -7.64 -11.57
N PRO A 463 16.10 -6.64 -12.29
CA PRO A 463 15.62 -6.85 -13.65
C PRO A 463 16.73 -7.40 -14.56
N GLU A 464 16.38 -8.34 -15.44
CA GLU A 464 17.34 -9.03 -16.31
C GLU A 464 18.12 -8.07 -17.22
N GLY A 465 19.35 -8.45 -17.57
CA GLY A 465 20.18 -7.71 -18.52
C GLY A 465 20.81 -6.41 -17.98
N ARG A 466 20.70 -6.14 -16.68
CA ARG A 466 21.32 -4.97 -16.03
C ARG A 466 22.42 -5.36 -15.05
N THR A 467 23.55 -4.66 -15.11
CA THR A 467 24.57 -4.73 -14.06
C THR A 467 24.13 -3.87 -12.88
N ASN A 468 24.36 -4.35 -11.66
CA ASN A 468 23.97 -3.64 -10.44
C ASN A 468 25.03 -3.88 -9.36
N PRO A 469 25.83 -2.86 -9.00
CA PRO A 469 26.92 -3.00 -8.03
C PRO A 469 26.46 -3.46 -6.64
N LEU A 470 25.25 -3.07 -6.22
CA LEU A 470 24.66 -3.54 -4.98
C LEU A 470 24.32 -5.03 -5.07
N TYR A 471 23.77 -5.50 -6.20
CA TYR A 471 23.44 -6.91 -6.43
C TYR A 471 24.68 -7.80 -6.35
N GLU A 472 25.76 -7.40 -7.02
CA GLU A 472 27.06 -8.09 -6.96
C GLU A 472 27.60 -8.12 -5.52
N THR A 473 27.46 -7.01 -4.79
CA THR A 473 27.91 -6.90 -3.41
C THR A 473 27.12 -7.81 -2.47
N VAL A 474 25.79 -7.82 -2.53
CA VAL A 474 24.95 -8.64 -1.64
C VAL A 474 25.13 -10.13 -1.95
N THR A 475 25.15 -10.50 -3.23
CA THR A 475 25.29 -11.91 -3.65
C THR A 475 26.65 -12.48 -3.25
N LYS A 476 27.70 -11.66 -3.27
CA LYS A 476 29.04 -12.09 -2.82
C LYS A 476 29.15 -12.24 -1.30
N LYS A 477 28.39 -11.46 -0.53
CA LYS A 477 28.58 -11.31 0.92
C LYS A 477 27.54 -12.04 1.78
N VAL A 478 26.40 -12.41 1.20
CA VAL A 478 25.31 -13.06 1.91
C VAL A 478 25.21 -14.50 1.46
N ASN A 479 25.24 -15.42 2.42
CA ASN A 479 25.12 -16.85 2.17
C ASN A 479 23.74 -17.34 2.61
N PHE A 480 22.87 -17.68 1.66
CA PHE A 480 21.54 -18.23 1.95
C PHE A 480 21.56 -19.62 2.59
N SER A 481 22.71 -20.30 2.63
CA SER A 481 22.87 -21.55 3.37
C SER A 481 23.05 -21.35 4.89
N ASP A 482 23.10 -20.10 5.38
CA ASP A 482 23.06 -19.83 6.81
C ASP A 482 21.74 -20.36 7.42
N ARG A 483 21.84 -21.04 8.56
CA ARG A 483 20.70 -21.61 9.30
C ARG A 483 19.58 -20.60 9.57
N ARG A 484 19.88 -19.30 9.63
CA ARG A 484 18.90 -18.23 9.83
C ARG A 484 17.93 -18.10 8.65
N PHE A 485 18.42 -18.22 7.41
CA PHE A 485 17.54 -18.18 6.24
C PHE A 485 16.64 -19.43 6.20
N GLN A 486 17.14 -20.59 6.61
CA GLN A 486 16.32 -21.80 6.75
C GLN A 486 15.25 -21.64 7.83
N ALA A 487 15.60 -21.06 8.99
CA ALA A 487 14.65 -20.76 10.06
C ALA A 487 13.57 -19.76 9.60
N MET A 488 13.95 -18.74 8.82
CA MET A 488 13.03 -17.78 8.23
C MET A 488 12.05 -18.45 7.25
N THR A 489 12.55 -19.28 6.33
CA THR A 489 11.69 -20.08 5.42
C THR A 489 10.71 -20.93 6.21
N LYS A 490 11.19 -21.64 7.24
CA LYS A 490 10.33 -22.49 8.07
C LYS A 490 9.27 -21.68 8.83
N ALA A 491 9.65 -20.54 9.39
CA ALA A 491 8.71 -19.66 10.07
C ALA A 491 7.62 -19.13 9.11
N PHE A 492 7.97 -18.75 7.88
CA PHE A 492 6.96 -18.36 6.89
C PHE A 492 6.05 -19.51 6.49
N GLU A 493 6.57 -20.72 6.28
CA GLU A 493 5.75 -21.91 6.00
C GLU A 493 4.69 -22.14 7.09
N ASP A 494 5.11 -22.10 8.35
CA ASP A 494 4.25 -22.35 9.50
C ASP A 494 3.21 -21.24 9.66
N GLU A 495 3.61 -19.98 9.53
CA GLU A 495 2.72 -18.83 9.63
C GLU A 495 1.70 -18.82 8.49
N ILE A 496 2.12 -19.07 7.23
CA ILE A 496 1.22 -19.15 6.07
C ILE A 496 0.17 -20.25 6.27
N ARG A 497 0.60 -21.44 6.74
CA ARG A 497 -0.32 -22.54 7.05
C ARG A 497 -1.36 -22.11 8.08
N LEU A 498 -0.92 -21.48 9.15
CA LEU A 498 -1.79 -20.99 10.23
C LEU A 498 -2.80 -19.93 9.73
N ARG A 499 -2.38 -18.96 8.90
CA ARG A 499 -3.29 -17.92 8.38
C ARG A 499 -4.35 -18.49 7.45
N ARG A 500 -4.00 -19.48 6.61
CA ARG A 500 -4.98 -20.15 5.76
C ARG A 500 -6.01 -20.95 6.56
N GLN A 501 -5.61 -21.58 7.67
CA GLN A 501 -6.56 -22.25 8.56
C GLN A 501 -7.55 -21.25 9.15
N VAL A 502 -7.04 -20.11 9.61
CA VAL A 502 -7.84 -18.99 10.13
C VAL A 502 -8.82 -18.45 9.08
N LEU A 503 -8.35 -18.14 7.87
CA LEU A 503 -9.21 -17.67 6.78
C LEU A 503 -10.34 -18.65 6.44
N LYS A 504 -10.06 -19.97 6.41
CA LYS A 504 -11.08 -20.99 6.12
C LYS A 504 -12.23 -21.00 7.13
N VAL A 505 -11.97 -20.66 8.39
CA VAL A 505 -13.01 -20.52 9.41
C VAL A 505 -13.76 -19.22 9.22
N ARG A 506 -13.04 -18.13 8.98
CA ARG A 506 -13.60 -16.78 8.85
C ARG A 506 -14.57 -16.63 7.68
N VAL A 507 -14.23 -17.23 6.54
CA VAL A 507 -15.07 -17.23 5.33
C VAL A 507 -16.37 -18.06 5.51
N GLN A 508 -16.49 -18.84 6.59
CA GLN A 508 -17.70 -19.61 6.93
C GLN A 508 -18.61 -18.97 7.98
N GLU A 509 -18.18 -17.87 8.60
CA GLU A 509 -19.02 -17.02 9.47
C GLU A 509 -20.08 -16.29 8.65
#